data_AF-A0A7C2S0B4-F1
#
_entry.id   AF-A0A7C2S0B4-F1
#
_cell.length_a   1.000
_cell.length_b   1.000
_cell.length_c   1.000
_cell.angle_alpha   90.00
_cell.angle_beta   90.00
_cell.angle_gamma   90.00
#
_symmetry.space_group_name_H-M   'P 1'
#
loop_
_entity.id
_entity.type
_entity.pdbx_description
1 polymer ?
#
loop_
_entity_poly.entity_id
_entity_poly.type
_entity_poly.pdbx_seq_one_letter_code
_entity_poly.pdbx_strand_id
1 'polypeptide(L)' 'ARVSVLSDSEALVEFKAPQRAMTTGQAIVFYQEDRVLGGGWINEVI' A
#
# COMPACT_ATOMS: atom_id res chain seq x y z
N ALA A 1 2.24 5.80 6.69
CA ALA A 1 1.75 4.42 6.85
C ALA A 1 2.88 3.58 7.46
N ARG A 2 2.57 2.41 8.00
CA ARG A 2 3.56 1.37 8.30
C ARG A 2 3.45 0.32 7.19
N VAL A 3 4.59 -0.16 6.72
CA VAL A 3 4.67 -1.24 5.73
C VAL A 3 5.43 -2.39 6.35
N SER A 4 4.85 -3.59 6.31
CA SER A 4 5.45 -4.82 6.82
C SER A 4 5.50 -5.84 5.69
N VAL A 5 6.67 -6.42 5.42
CA VAL A 5 6.83 -7.45 4.39
C VAL A 5 6.14 -8.73 4.88
N LEU A 6 5.29 -9.31 4.05
CA LEU A 6 4.65 -10.61 4.32
C LEU A 6 5.36 -11.73 3.55
N SER A 7 5.72 -11.47 2.29
CA SER A 7 6.43 -12.39 1.40
C SER A 7 7.23 -11.61 0.36
N ASP A 8 7.92 -12.29 -0.54
CA ASP A 8 8.70 -11.66 -1.62
C ASP A 8 7.85 -10.77 -2.54
N SER A 9 6.55 -11.02 -2.64
CA SER A 9 5.63 -10.28 -3.52
C SER A 9 4.48 -9.58 -2.79
N GLU A 10 4.41 -9.68 -1.46
CA GLU A 10 3.29 -9.13 -0.68
C GLU A 10 3.76 -8.34 0.53
N ALA A 11 3.02 -7.27 0.82
CA ALA A 11 3.25 -6.43 1.98
C ALA A 11 1.91 -6.00 2.59
N LEU A 12 1.88 -5.93 3.92
CA LEU A 12 0.78 -5.33 4.67
C LEU A 12 1.05 -3.83 4.83
N VAL A 13 0.06 -3.01 4.49
CA VAL A 13 0.12 -1.55 4.60
C VAL A 13 -0.93 -1.06 5.58
N GLU A 14 -0.46 -0.51 6.69
CA GLU A 14 -1.32 0.05 7.73
C GLU A 14 -1.28 1.58 7.67
N PHE A 15 -2.43 2.18 7.37
CA PHE A 15 -2.59 3.63 7.37
C PHE A 15 -2.77 4.16 8.80
N LYS A 16 -2.26 5.37 9.07
CA LYS A 16 -2.42 6.01 10.39
C LYS A 16 -3.87 6.37 10.71
N ALA A 17 -4.70 6.49 9.69
CA ALA A 17 -6.13 6.77 9.77
C ALA A 17 -6.87 5.99 8.68
N PRO A 18 -8.15 5.66 8.87
CA PRO A 18 -8.95 4.95 7.86
C PRO A 18 -8.96 5.67 6.52
N GLN A 19 -8.86 4.91 5.43
CA GLN A 19 -8.94 5.42 4.06
C GLN A 19 -10.31 5.10 3.46
N ARG A 20 -10.88 6.05 2.73
CA ARG A 20 -12.21 5.89 2.12
C ARG A 20 -12.05 5.27 0.73
N ALA A 21 -13.00 4.39 0.37
CA ALA A 21 -13.13 3.83 -0.97
C ALA A 21 -11.85 3.15 -1.51
N MET A 22 -11.09 2.47 -0.65
CA MET A 22 -10.04 1.56 -1.12
C MET A 22 -10.70 0.37 -1.81
N THR A 23 -10.21 0.01 -2.99
CA THR A 23 -10.75 -1.11 -3.77
C THR A 23 -9.64 -1.99 -4.32
N THR A 24 -9.94 -3.29 -4.42
CA THR A 24 -9.03 -4.24 -5.04
C THR A 24 -8.84 -3.93 -6.52
N GLY A 25 -7.66 -4.24 -7.04
CA GLY A 25 -7.28 -3.92 -8.43
C GLY A 25 -6.86 -2.46 -8.67
N GLN A 26 -6.97 -1.58 -7.68
CA GLN A 26 -6.30 -0.28 -7.73
C GLN A 26 -4.81 -0.41 -7.40
N ALA A 27 -4.00 0.52 -7.91
CA ALA A 27 -2.59 0.61 -7.57
C ALA A 27 -2.37 1.43 -6.30
N ILE A 28 -1.44 0.98 -5.45
CA ILE A 28 -0.85 1.78 -4.37
C ILE A 28 0.55 2.22 -4.77
N VAL A 29 0.91 3.47 -4.49
CA VAL A 29 2.22 4.04 -4.79
C VAL A 29 2.82 4.63 -3.53
N PHE A 30 4.06 4.27 -3.23
CA PHE A 30 4.81 4.78 -2.08
C PHE A 30 5.74 5.89 -2.51
N TYR A 31 5.71 6.99 -1.75
CA TYR A 31 6.54 8.17 -1.96
C TYR A 31 7.41 8.43 -0.73
N GLN A 32 8.61 8.93 -0.99
CA GLN A 32 9.43 9.63 -0.02
C GLN A 32 9.63 11.05 -0.55
N GLU A 33 8.96 12.01 0.08
CA GLU A 33 8.90 13.39 -0.41
C GLU A 33 8.39 13.45 -1.86
N ASP A 34 9.20 13.92 -2.79
CA ASP A 34 8.91 14.00 -4.23
C ASP A 34 9.34 12.74 -5.01
N ARG A 35 10.01 11.78 -4.34
CA ARG A 35 10.53 10.58 -4.96
C ARG A 35 9.55 9.42 -4.88
N VAL A 36 9.29 8.77 -6.02
CA VAL A 36 8.60 7.48 -6.08
C VAL A 36 9.55 6.38 -5.61
N LEU A 37 9.12 5.61 -4.59
CA LEU A 37 9.85 4.43 -4.10
C LEU A 37 9.42 3.15 -4.81
N GLY A 38 8.17 3.10 -5.28
CA GLY A 38 7.59 1.95 -5.95
C GLY A 38 6.09 1.87 -5.71
N GLY A 39 5.50 0.73 -6.04
CA GLY A 39 4.08 0.50 -5.88
C GLY A 39 3.71 -0.95 -6.14
N GLY A 40 2.43 -1.24 -5.99
CA GLY A 40 1.86 -2.56 -6.22
C GLY A 40 0.35 -2.49 -6.43
N TRP A 41 -0.27 -3.65 -6.61
CA TRP A 41 -1.72 -3.76 -6.75
C TRP A 41 -2.34 -4.14 -5.41
N ILE A 42 -3.46 -3.50 -5.08
CA ILE A 42 -4.23 -3.83 -3.88
C ILE A 42 -4.97 -5.13 -4.16
N ASN A 43 -4.53 -6.22 -3.51
CA ASN A 43 -5.16 -7.54 -3.64
C ASN A 43 -6.25 -7.77 -2.59
N GLU A 44 -6.14 -7.12 -1.42
CA GLU A 44 -7.08 -7.26 -0.30
C GLU A 44 -7.20 -5.94 0.48
N VAL A 45 -8.38 -5.69 1.07
CA VAL A 45 -8.64 -4.56 1.97
C VAL A 45 -9.29 -5.12 3.25
N ILE A 46 -8.70 -4.80 4.40
CA ILE A 46 -9.08 -5.28 5.73
C ILE A 46 -9.69 -4.12 6.55
#